data_AF-A0A1U8HNB7-F1
#
_entry.id   AF-A0A1U8HNB7-F1
#
_cell.length_a   1.000
_cell.length_b   1.000
_cell.length_c   1.000
_cell.angle_alpha   90.00
_cell.angle_beta   90.00
_cell.angle_gamma   90.00
#
_symmetry.space_group_name_H-M   'P 1'
#
loop_
_entity.id
_entity.type
_entity.pdbx_description
1 polymer ?
#
loop_
_entity_poly.entity_id
_entity_poly.type
_entity_poly.pdbx_seq_one_letter_code
_entity_poly.pdbx_strand_id
1 'polypeptide(L)'
;MEESFEEKVKKFWQEVSGDVYTKLERVTEGLCDWVRMIRKKRNGIKKYLTNKLGELLEKERDDENLEKLIDTKIPLNLEIDKDEMFWEQRARAKWLRLGDKNTTFFHNYALQHLRVNRVEGL
;
A
#
# COMPACT_ATOMS: atom_id res chain seq x y z
N MET A 1 0.19 4.68 12.39
CA MET A 1 -1.00 3.88 12.77
C MET A 1 -2.20 4.62 12.19
N GLU A 2 -3.18 3.96 11.57
CA GLU A 2 -4.36 4.66 11.05
C GLU A 2 -5.10 5.33 12.23
N GLU A 3 -5.18 6.65 12.24
CA GLU A 3 -5.67 7.46 13.36
C GLU A 3 -7.11 7.10 13.79
N SER A 4 -7.86 6.43 12.91
CA SER A 4 -9.26 6.02 13.13
C SER A 4 -9.44 4.53 13.49
N PHE A 5 -8.36 3.77 13.75
CA PHE A 5 -8.50 2.32 14.02
C PHE A 5 -9.41 2.03 15.22
N GLU A 6 -9.15 2.66 16.37
CA GLU A 6 -9.93 2.42 17.59
C GLU A 6 -11.39 2.84 17.43
N GLU A 7 -11.63 3.95 16.74
CA GLU A 7 -12.97 4.44 16.44
C GLU A 7 -13.75 3.44 15.59
N LYS A 8 -13.09 2.87 14.56
CA LYS A 8 -13.69 1.83 13.71
C LYS A 8 -14.03 0.57 14.49
N VAL A 9 -13.11 0.10 15.35
CA VAL A 9 -13.35 -1.07 16.20
C VAL A 9 -14.53 -0.81 17.14
N LYS A 10 -14.55 0.33 17.84
CA LYS A 10 -15.66 0.70 18.73
C LYS A 10 -16.98 0.78 17.98
N LYS A 11 -16.99 1.37 16.79
CA LYS A 11 -18.17 1.45 15.92
C LYS A 11 -18.69 0.05 15.59
N PHE A 12 -17.85 -0.82 15.01
CA PHE A 12 -18.28 -2.17 14.63
C PHE A 12 -18.74 -3.01 15.83
N TRP A 13 -18.13 -2.83 17.00
CA TRP A 13 -18.52 -3.50 18.24
C TRP A 13 -19.91 -3.07 18.74
N GLN A 14 -20.30 -1.84 18.49
CA GLN A 14 -21.59 -1.27 18.92
C GLN A 14 -22.71 -1.47 17.89
N GLU A 15 -22.40 -1.84 16.64
CA GLU A 15 -23.39 -2.02 15.57
C GLU A 15 -24.34 -3.20 15.78
N VAL A 16 -23.90 -4.22 16.53
CA VAL A 16 -24.69 -5.45 16.75
C VAL A 16 -24.81 -5.71 18.26
N SER A 17 -26.04 -6.01 18.69
CA SER A 17 -26.32 -6.53 20.02
C SER A 17 -26.29 -8.06 20.01
N GLY A 18 -25.62 -8.67 20.97
CA GLY A 18 -25.49 -10.12 21.04
C GLY A 18 -24.41 -10.54 22.01
N ASP A 19 -24.13 -11.84 22.05
CA ASP A 19 -23.00 -12.37 22.78
C ASP A 19 -21.65 -11.87 22.21
N VAL A 20 -20.58 -12.14 22.94
CA VAL A 20 -19.24 -11.71 22.55
C VAL A 20 -18.81 -12.30 21.20
N TYR A 21 -19.24 -13.51 20.86
CA TYR A 21 -18.86 -14.16 19.60
C TYR A 21 -19.45 -13.41 18.40
N THR A 22 -20.75 -13.13 18.41
CA THR A 22 -21.42 -12.38 17.33
C THR A 22 -20.82 -10.99 17.13
N LYS A 23 -20.43 -10.32 18.21
CA LYS A 23 -19.74 -9.02 18.13
C LYS A 23 -18.34 -9.13 17.55
N LEU A 24 -17.58 -10.16 17.91
CA LEU A 24 -16.24 -10.41 17.36
C LEU A 24 -16.30 -10.73 15.87
N GLU A 25 -17.27 -11.54 15.44
CA GLU A 25 -17.50 -11.84 14.02
C GLU A 25 -17.78 -10.54 13.24
N ARG A 26 -18.69 -9.70 13.75
CA ARG A 26 -19.00 -8.40 13.13
C ARG A 26 -17.77 -7.49 13.03
N VAL A 27 -16.99 -7.37 14.09
CA VAL A 27 -15.76 -6.55 14.08
C VAL A 27 -14.76 -7.11 13.07
N THR A 28 -14.60 -8.43 12.99
CA THR A 28 -13.67 -9.08 12.06
C THR A 28 -14.05 -8.79 10.61
N GLU A 29 -15.32 -8.96 10.26
CA GLU A 29 -15.83 -8.63 8.91
C GLU A 29 -15.65 -7.15 8.58
N GLY A 30 -16.06 -6.26 9.50
CA GLY A 30 -15.95 -4.82 9.32
C GLY A 30 -14.49 -4.37 9.13
N LEU A 31 -13.55 -4.95 9.88
CA LEU A 31 -12.12 -4.69 9.72
C LEU A 31 -11.58 -5.22 8.38
N CYS A 32 -12.00 -6.41 7.95
CA CYS A 32 -11.60 -6.95 6.65
C CYS A 32 -12.00 -6.01 5.50
N ASP A 33 -13.24 -5.51 5.51
CA ASP A 33 -13.72 -4.58 4.49
C ASP A 33 -13.06 -3.22 4.59
N TRP A 34 -12.86 -2.70 5.80
CA TRP A 34 -12.17 -1.45 6.01
C TRP A 34 -10.72 -1.49 5.51
N VAL A 35 -9.99 -2.58 5.78
CA VAL A 35 -8.63 -2.80 5.26
C VAL A 35 -8.63 -2.88 3.73
N ARG A 36 -9.61 -3.57 3.12
CA ARG A 36 -9.76 -3.59 1.65
C ARG A 36 -9.97 -2.19 1.08
N MET A 37 -10.81 -1.38 1.72
CA MET A 37 -11.09 0.00 1.30
C MET A 37 -9.85 0.90 1.42
N ILE A 38 -9.09 0.81 2.52
CA ILE A 38 -7.84 1.56 2.68
C ILE A 38 -6.86 1.20 1.57
N ARG A 39 -6.65 -0.11 1.33
CA ARG A 39 -5.74 -0.58 0.26
C ARG A 39 -6.15 -0.06 -1.11
N LYS A 40 -7.45 -0.10 -1.43
CA LYS A 40 -7.96 0.43 -2.70
C LYS A 40 -7.70 1.93 -2.83
N LYS A 41 -7.95 2.71 -1.77
CA LYS A 41 -7.69 4.16 -1.74
C LYS A 41 -6.21 4.46 -1.96
N ARG A 42 -5.31 3.84 -1.18
CA ARG A 42 -3.86 4.03 -1.30
C ARG A 42 -3.33 3.65 -2.69
N ASN A 43 -3.77 2.52 -3.23
CA ASN A 43 -3.39 2.10 -4.59
C ASN A 43 -3.89 3.09 -5.65
N GLY A 44 -5.09 3.66 -5.48
CA GLY A 44 -5.59 4.73 -6.34
C GLY A 44 -4.73 5.99 -6.30
N ILE A 45 -4.35 6.44 -5.08
CA ILE A 45 -3.46 7.61 -4.90
C ILE A 45 -2.10 7.36 -5.54
N LYS A 46 -1.45 6.23 -5.25
CA LYS A 46 -0.17 5.88 -5.88
C LYS A 46 -0.28 5.84 -7.41
N LYS A 47 -1.30 5.20 -7.96
CA LYS A 47 -1.52 5.14 -9.42
C LYS A 47 -1.66 6.54 -10.02
N TYR A 48 -2.45 7.41 -9.40
CA TYR A 48 -2.60 8.79 -9.84
C TYR A 48 -1.27 9.55 -9.80
N LEU A 49 -0.53 9.46 -8.69
CA LEU A 49 0.74 10.16 -8.54
C LEU A 49 1.82 9.63 -9.48
N THR A 50 1.89 8.31 -9.71
CA THR A 50 2.80 7.70 -10.68
C THR A 50 2.49 8.17 -12.11
N ASN A 51 1.21 8.21 -12.50
CA ASN A 51 0.81 8.70 -13.81
C ASN A 51 1.15 10.19 -13.98
N LYS A 52 0.79 11.02 -13.00
CA LYS A 52 1.10 12.45 -12.99
C LYS A 52 2.61 12.70 -13.06
N LEU A 53 3.41 11.91 -12.35
CA LEU A 53 4.86 11.98 -12.40
C LEU A 53 5.39 11.63 -13.80
N GLY A 54 4.83 10.62 -14.46
CA GLY A 54 5.15 10.26 -15.84
C GLY A 54 4.85 11.41 -16.81
N GLU A 55 3.67 12.01 -16.74
CA GLU A 55 3.26 13.14 -17.58
C GLU A 55 4.17 14.37 -17.39
N LEU A 56 4.60 14.66 -16.16
CA LEU A 56 5.50 15.78 -15.87
C LEU A 56 6.93 15.53 -16.36
N LEU A 57 7.37 14.27 -16.37
CA LEU A 57 8.70 13.90 -16.88
C LEU A 57 8.82 14.01 -18.41
N GLU A 58 7.70 13.94 -19.14
CA GLU A 58 7.65 14.11 -20.59
C GLU A 58 7.61 15.59 -21.03
N LYS A 59 7.28 16.51 -20.11
CA LYS A 59 7.23 17.95 -20.38
C LYS A 59 8.62 18.58 -20.35
N GLU A 60 8.71 19.77 -20.95
CA GLU A 60 9.92 20.58 -20.93
C GLU A 60 10.34 20.91 -19.50
N ARG A 61 11.66 21.01 -19.28
CA ARG A 61 12.21 21.26 -17.95
C ARG A 61 12.31 22.76 -17.72
N ASP A 62 11.24 23.33 -17.17
CA ASP A 62 11.20 24.67 -16.62
C ASP A 62 11.02 24.64 -15.09
N ASP A 63 11.17 25.80 -14.44
CA ASP A 63 11.09 25.92 -12.98
C ASP A 63 9.71 25.50 -12.44
N GLU A 64 8.63 25.77 -13.17
CA GLU A 64 7.26 25.42 -12.79
C GLU A 64 7.03 23.89 -12.85
N ASN A 65 7.56 23.22 -13.87
CA ASN A 65 7.49 21.78 -14.02
C ASN A 65 8.37 21.08 -12.97
N LEU A 66 9.54 21.65 -12.65
CA LEU A 66 10.41 21.15 -11.58
C LEU A 66 9.72 21.22 -10.21
N GLU A 67 9.03 22.32 -9.91
CA GLU A 67 8.22 22.46 -8.69
C GLU A 67 7.12 21.38 -8.62
N LYS A 68 6.34 21.23 -9.71
CA LYS A 68 5.29 20.20 -9.80
C LYS A 68 5.81 18.76 -9.68
N LEU A 69 7.03 18.50 -10.18
CA LEU A 69 7.70 17.21 -10.03
C LEU A 69 8.01 16.91 -8.56
N ILE A 70 8.56 17.89 -7.83
CA ILE A 70 8.85 17.75 -6.40
C ILE A 70 7.56 17.51 -5.62
N ASP A 71 6.54 18.33 -5.86
CA ASP A 71 5.23 18.26 -5.20
C ASP A 71 4.50 16.95 -5.48
N THR A 72 4.77 16.29 -6.61
CA THR A 72 4.20 14.97 -6.94
C THR A 72 5.03 13.84 -6.33
N LYS A 73 6.36 14.00 -6.27
CA LYS A 73 7.28 12.98 -5.77
C LYS A 73 7.20 12.81 -4.26
N ILE A 74 7.09 13.90 -3.49
CA ILE A 74 6.98 13.86 -2.03
C ILE A 74 5.80 12.97 -1.57
N PRO A 75 4.53 13.22 -1.99
CA PRO A 75 3.41 12.40 -1.55
C PRO A 75 3.48 10.97 -2.09
N LEU A 76 4.09 10.74 -3.26
CA LEU A 76 4.27 9.38 -3.79
C LEU A 76 5.21 8.57 -2.90
N ASN A 77 6.35 9.17 -2.51
CA ASN A 77 7.29 8.55 -1.59
C ASN A 77 6.63 8.24 -0.24
N LEU A 78 5.86 9.18 0.33
CA LEU A 78 5.14 8.96 1.58
C LEU A 78 4.15 7.78 1.51
N GLU A 79 3.49 7.56 0.37
CA GLU A 79 2.62 6.39 0.19
C GLU A 79 3.42 5.07 0.03
N ILE A 80 4.61 5.12 -0.56
CA ILE A 80 5.53 3.97 -0.65
C ILE A 80 6.06 3.61 0.74
N ASP A 81 6.50 4.60 1.53
CA ASP A 81 7.01 4.40 2.88
C ASP A 81 5.97 3.75 3.81
N LYS A 82 4.69 4.11 3.65
CA LYS A 82 3.58 3.47 4.38
C LYS A 82 3.43 1.99 4.05
N ASP A 83 3.65 1.61 2.79
CA ASP A 83 3.62 0.21 2.37
C ASP A 83 4.87 -0.52 2.84
N GLU A 84 6.04 0.11 2.76
CA GLU A 84 7.28 -0.45 3.27
C GLU A 84 7.17 -0.75 4.77
N MET A 85 6.69 0.21 5.58
CA MET A 85 6.42 -0.01 7.01
C MET A 85 5.41 -1.14 7.23
N PHE A 86 4.35 -1.23 6.41
CA PHE A 86 3.38 -2.31 6.49
C PHE A 86 4.02 -3.68 6.21
N TRP A 87 4.84 -3.76 5.17
CA TRP A 87 5.55 -4.99 4.80
C TRP A 87 6.63 -5.33 5.81
N GLU A 88 7.36 -4.36 6.32
CA GLU A 88 8.38 -4.53 7.36
C GLU A 88 7.74 -5.15 8.60
N GLN A 89 6.65 -4.56 9.12
CA GLN A 89 5.90 -5.08 10.27
C GLN A 89 5.48 -6.54 10.09
N ARG A 90 5.07 -6.94 8.89
CA ARG A 90 4.68 -8.32 8.58
C ARG A 90 5.88 -9.24 8.34
N ALA A 91 6.96 -8.70 7.80
CA ALA A 91 8.19 -9.41 7.50
C ALA A 91 9.09 -9.61 8.74
N ARG A 92 8.77 -8.93 9.87
CA ARG A 92 9.44 -9.08 11.18
C ARG A 92 9.43 -10.50 11.77
N ALA A 93 8.81 -11.49 11.13
CA ALA A 93 9.01 -12.90 11.47
C ALA A 93 10.31 -13.53 10.89
N LYS A 94 11.00 -12.91 9.91
CA LYS A 94 12.24 -13.49 9.34
C LYS A 94 13.22 -12.54 8.62
N TRP A 95 12.80 -11.35 8.22
CA TRP A 95 13.52 -10.57 7.19
C TRP A 95 14.35 -9.40 7.72
N LEU A 96 14.13 -8.99 8.97
CA LEU A 96 14.74 -7.80 9.60
C LEU A 96 16.27 -7.82 9.71
N ARG A 97 16.95 -8.94 9.48
CA ARG A 97 18.42 -9.02 9.59
C ARG A 97 19.16 -8.65 8.28
N LEU A 98 18.46 -8.50 7.16
CA LEU A 98 19.08 -8.39 5.81
C LEU A 98 18.65 -7.14 5.03
N GLY A 99 18.27 -6.05 5.71
CA GLY A 99 17.98 -4.76 5.07
C GLY A 99 19.00 -4.36 3.99
N ASP A 100 18.49 -3.76 2.92
CA ASP A 100 19.13 -3.22 1.70
C ASP A 100 20.00 -4.15 0.83
N LYS A 101 20.53 -5.25 1.39
CA LYS A 101 21.42 -6.17 0.64
C LYS A 101 20.69 -7.15 -0.29
N ASN A 102 19.36 -7.09 -0.37
CA ASN A 102 18.56 -8.10 -1.07
C ASN A 102 17.82 -7.58 -2.31
N THR A 103 18.21 -6.41 -2.84
CA THR A 103 17.67 -5.86 -4.10
C THR A 103 17.81 -6.85 -5.26
N THR A 104 18.94 -7.56 -5.36
CA THR A 104 19.18 -8.57 -6.39
C THR A 104 18.21 -9.75 -6.28
N PHE A 105 17.91 -10.20 -5.06
CA PHE A 105 16.94 -11.26 -4.83
C PHE A 105 15.53 -10.81 -5.17
N PHE A 106 15.15 -9.59 -4.81
CA PHE A 106 13.83 -9.04 -5.16
C PHE A 106 13.66 -8.91 -6.69
N HIS A 107 14.67 -8.40 -7.39
CA HIS A 107 14.68 -8.36 -8.86
C HIS A 107 14.59 -9.76 -9.46
N ASN A 108 15.36 -10.73 -8.95
CA ASN A 108 15.33 -12.11 -9.43
C ASN A 108 13.98 -12.79 -9.18
N TYR A 109 13.38 -12.56 -8.02
CA TYR A 109 12.07 -13.09 -7.66
C TYR A 109 10.97 -12.47 -8.51
N ALA A 110 10.98 -11.16 -8.72
CA ALA A 110 10.04 -10.47 -9.60
C ALA A 110 10.18 -10.94 -11.07
N LEU A 111 11.41 -11.13 -11.55
CA LEU A 111 11.69 -11.70 -12.88
C LEU A 111 11.23 -13.15 -13.01
N GLN A 112 11.37 -13.95 -11.95
CA GLN A 112 10.89 -15.32 -11.93
C GLN A 112 9.36 -15.38 -11.99
N HIS A 113 8.67 -14.54 -11.23
CA HIS A 113 7.20 -14.42 -11.30
C HIS A 113 6.73 -13.91 -12.66
N LEU A 114 7.44 -12.95 -13.26
CA LEU A 114 7.16 -12.51 -14.63
C LEU A 114 7.31 -13.66 -15.63
N ARG A 115 8.36 -14.48 -15.51
CA ARG A 115 8.57 -15.66 -16.36
C ARG A 115 7.50 -16.73 -16.17
N VAL A 116 7.12 -17.01 -14.93
CA VAL A 116 6.13 -18.06 -14.60
C VAL A 116 4.71 -17.65 -14.97
N ASN A 117 4.38 -16.36 -14.83
CA ASN A 117 3.05 -15.83 -15.16
C ASN A 117 2.97 -15.26 -16.58
N ARG A 118 4.01 -15.42 -17.40
CA ARG A 118 3.97 -15.11 -18.83
C ARG A 118 3.12 -16.18 -19.52
N VAL A 119 1.83 -15.90 -19.66
CA VAL A 119 0.97 -16.65 -20.57
C VAL A 119 1.48 -16.39 -21.98
N GLU A 120 2.14 -17.37 -22.57
CA GLU A 120 2.38 -17.38 -24.01
C GLU A 120 1.01 -17.59 -24.68
N GLY A 121 0.53 -16.55 -25.36
CA GLY A 121 -0.70 -16.61 -26.12
C GLY A 121 -0.61 -17.68 -27.21
N LEU A 122 -1.76 -18.32 -27.49
CA LEU A 122 -2.01 -19.18 -28.64
C LEU A 122 -1.54 -18.56 -29.96
#